data_AF-A0A517W9N3-F1
#
_entry.id   AF-A0A517W9N3-F1
#
_cell.length_a   1.000
_cell.length_b   1.000
_cell.length_c   1.000
_cell.angle_alpha   90.00
_cell.angle_beta   90.00
_cell.angle_gamma   90.00
#
_symmetry.space_group_name_H-M   'P 1'
#
loop_
_entity.id
_entity.type
_entity.pdbx_description
1 polymer ?
#
loop_
_entity_poly.entity_id
_entity_poly.type
_entity_poly.pdbx_seq_one_letter_code
_entity_poly.pdbx_strand_id
1 'polypeptide(L)'
;MGWDVKESGVAYFYRSERVNGKPTKIYVGRGRKGAEAEQQDRERRLQQQRDRQHWEAILFQSERATLDTAELASLVTLLHRAILINAGYYLHKGHEWRKRRAV
;
A
#
# COMPACT_ATOMS: atom_id res chain seq x y z
N MET A 1 -2.72 -23.94 6.41
CA MET A 1 -2.90 -25.40 6.25
C MET A 1 -4.27 -25.76 6.78
N GLY A 2 -4.78 -26.92 6.36
CA GLY A 2 -6.12 -27.40 6.70
C GLY A 2 -6.07 -28.73 7.41
N TRP A 3 -7.06 -29.57 7.11
CA TRP A 3 -7.20 -30.90 7.67
C TRP A 3 -6.12 -31.88 7.16
N ASP A 4 -5.49 -32.59 8.10
CA ASP A 4 -4.62 -33.74 7.86
C ASP A 4 -5.43 -35.00 8.19
N VAL A 5 -5.89 -35.69 7.14
CA VAL A 5 -6.75 -36.88 7.23
C VAL A 5 -5.87 -38.12 7.15
N LYS A 6 -5.96 -38.99 8.16
CA LYS A 6 -5.25 -40.27 8.20
C LYS A 6 -6.07 -41.36 7.51
N GLU A 7 -5.41 -42.44 7.10
CA GLU A 7 -6.06 -43.62 6.50
C GLU A 7 -7.14 -44.23 7.40
N SER A 8 -7.01 -44.09 8.72
CA SER A 8 -8.03 -44.50 9.70
C SER A 8 -9.29 -43.62 9.72
N GLY A 9 -9.38 -42.60 8.86
CA GLY A 9 -10.48 -41.63 8.80
C GLY A 9 -10.38 -40.51 9.85
N VAL A 10 -9.40 -40.56 10.75
CA VAL A 10 -9.20 -39.51 11.76
C VAL A 10 -8.58 -38.28 11.10
N ALA A 11 -9.24 -37.14 11.22
CA ALA A 11 -8.78 -35.86 10.70
C ALA A 11 -8.31 -34.91 11.81
N TYR A 12 -7.16 -34.29 11.62
CA TYR A 12 -6.58 -33.31 12.54
C TYR A 12 -6.41 -31.96 11.83
N PHE A 13 -6.96 -30.91 12.41
CA PHE A 13 -6.79 -29.56 11.90
C PHE A 13 -5.50 -28.94 12.42
N TYR A 14 -4.73 -28.36 11.50
CA TYR A 14 -3.49 -27.67 11.80
C TYR A 14 -3.48 -26.28 11.19
N ARG A 15 -3.08 -25.31 12.01
CA ARG A 15 -2.85 -23.93 11.56
C ARG A 15 -1.39 -23.75 11.17
N SER A 16 -1.16 -22.96 10.13
CA SER A 16 0.19 -22.52 9.78
C SER A 16 0.40 -21.15 10.39
N GLU A 17 1.39 -21.04 11.27
CA GLU A 17 1.80 -19.78 11.89
C GLU A 17 3.29 -19.56 11.68
N ARG A 18 3.75 -18.31 11.78
CA ARG A 18 5.19 -18.01 11.79
C ARG A 18 5.65 -17.86 13.23
N VAL A 19 6.40 -18.84 13.73
CA VAL A 19 7.02 -18.80 15.06
C VAL A 19 8.49 -18.49 14.86
N ASN A 20 8.99 -17.39 15.46
CA ASN A 20 10.36 -16.92 15.28
C ASN A 20 10.79 -16.81 13.80
N GLY A 21 9.88 -16.31 12.96
CA GLY A 21 10.12 -16.14 11.53
C GLY A 21 10.15 -17.43 10.71
N LYS A 22 9.84 -18.60 11.29
CA LYS A 22 9.76 -19.88 10.55
C LYS A 22 8.31 -20.32 10.43
N PRO A 23 7.84 -20.75 9.23
CA PRO A 23 6.54 -21.39 9.11
C PRO A 23 6.48 -22.68 9.95
N THR A 24 5.55 -22.74 10.88
CA THR A 24 5.35 -23.88 11.79
C THR A 24 3.90 -24.37 11.71
N LYS A 25 3.74 -25.69 11.76
CA LYS A 25 2.44 -26.37 11.76
C LYS A 25 2.01 -26.59 13.22
N ILE A 26 0.98 -25.88 13.66
CA ILE A 26 0.47 -25.97 15.03
C ILE A 26 -0.80 -26.83 15.02
N TYR A 27 -0.80 -27.88 15.84
CA TYR A 27 -1.99 -28.70 16.04
C TYR A 27 -3.04 -27.93 16.82
N VAL A 28 -4.25 -27.84 16.29
CA VAL A 28 -5.34 -27.07 16.93
C VAL A 28 -6.39 -28.00 17.52
N GLY A 29 -6.76 -29.05 16.78
CA GLY A 29 -7.76 -30.01 17.25
C GLY A 29 -8.29 -30.90 16.13
N ARG A 30 -9.19 -31.82 16.50
CA ARG A 30 -9.94 -32.68 15.58
C ARG A 30 -11.44 -32.40 15.67
N GLY A 31 -12.23 -32.91 14.72
CA GLY A 31 -13.70 -32.84 14.74
C GLY A 31 -14.22 -31.40 14.90
N ARG A 32 -15.19 -31.19 15.79
CA ARG A 32 -15.81 -29.86 15.97
C ARG A 32 -14.81 -28.75 16.26
N LYS A 33 -13.81 -28.99 17.12
CA LYS A 33 -12.78 -28.01 17.47
C LYS A 33 -11.94 -27.58 16.26
N GLY A 34 -11.60 -28.53 15.38
CA GLY A 34 -10.87 -28.22 14.16
C GLY A 34 -11.73 -27.45 13.15
N ALA A 35 -13.03 -27.75 13.07
CA ALA A 35 -13.95 -27.08 12.16
C ALA A 35 -14.22 -25.63 12.58
N GLU A 36 -14.40 -25.38 13.88
CA GLU A 36 -14.51 -24.03 14.44
C GLU A 36 -13.24 -23.21 14.15
N ALA A 37 -12.06 -23.80 14.32
CA ALA A 37 -10.80 -23.13 14.03
C ALA A 37 -10.63 -22.84 12.53
N GLU A 38 -11.03 -23.75 11.66
CA GLU A 38 -11.03 -23.53 10.22
C GLU A 38 -11.94 -22.37 9.83
N GLN A 39 -13.14 -22.30 10.40
CA GLN A 39 -14.09 -21.23 10.14
C GLN A 39 -13.54 -19.87 10.57
N GLN A 40 -12.95 -19.78 11.76
CA GLN A 40 -12.28 -18.57 12.24
C GLN A 40 -11.11 -18.15 11.32
N ASP A 41 -10.32 -19.12 10.83
CA ASP A 41 -9.21 -18.85 9.91
C ASP A 41 -9.70 -18.39 8.52
N ARG A 42 -10.87 -18.85 8.08
CA ARG A 42 -11.52 -18.37 6.84
C ARG A 42 -12.02 -16.94 7.02
N GLU A 43 -12.73 -16.65 8.10
CA GLU A 43 -13.25 -15.31 8.42
C GLU A 43 -12.12 -14.28 8.57
N ARG A 44 -11.05 -14.65 9.28
CA ARG A 44 -9.85 -13.80 9.41
C ARG A 44 -9.22 -13.48 8.06
N ARG A 45 -9.07 -14.48 7.18
CA ARG A 45 -8.51 -14.27 5.83
C ARG A 45 -9.41 -13.38 4.98
N LEU A 46 -10.72 -13.57 5.04
CA LEU A 46 -11.68 -12.73 4.33
C LEU A 46 -11.59 -11.28 4.82
N GLN A 47 -11.54 -11.06 6.14
CA GLN A 47 -11.38 -9.72 6.70
C GLN A 47 -10.09 -9.06 6.24
N GLN A 48 -8.95 -9.77 6.34
CA GLN A 48 -7.66 -9.26 5.87
C GLN A 48 -7.65 -8.91 4.38
N GLN A 49 -8.34 -9.70 3.55
CA GLN A 49 -8.47 -9.42 2.13
C GLN A 49 -9.30 -8.15 1.90
N ARG A 50 -10.41 -7.97 2.61
CA ARG A 50 -11.26 -6.78 2.52
C ARG A 50 -10.51 -5.53 2.97
N ASP A 51 -9.78 -5.62 4.09
CA ASP A 51 -8.98 -4.51 4.60
C ASP A 51 -7.87 -4.14 3.62
N ARG A 52 -7.18 -5.14 3.05
CA ARG A 52 -6.17 -4.91 2.02
C ARG A 52 -6.75 -4.20 0.80
N GLN A 53 -7.86 -4.70 0.25
CA GLN A 53 -8.51 -4.10 -0.91
C GLN A 53 -8.97 -2.66 -0.62
N HIS A 54 -9.47 -2.41 0.60
CA HIS A 54 -9.86 -1.07 1.04
C HIS A 54 -8.66 -0.11 1.03
N TRP A 55 -7.53 -0.52 1.63
CA TRP A 55 -6.32 0.29 1.67
C TRP A 55 -5.66 0.46 0.29
N GLU A 56 -5.63 -0.58 -0.53
CA GLU A 56 -5.14 -0.50 -1.92
C GLU A 56 -5.94 0.53 -2.72
N ALA A 57 -7.27 0.55 -2.59
CA ALA A 57 -8.11 1.53 -3.27
C ALA A 57 -7.84 2.97 -2.80
N ILE A 58 -7.66 3.18 -1.49
CA ILE A 58 -7.34 4.51 -0.93
C ILE A 58 -5.96 4.98 -1.42
N LEU A 59 -4.94 4.12 -1.32
CA LEU A 59 -3.59 4.46 -1.75
C LEU A 59 -3.52 4.77 -3.24
N PHE A 60 -4.20 3.99 -4.08
CA PHE A 60 -4.26 4.22 -5.51
C PHE A 60 -4.84 5.61 -5.85
N GLN A 61 -5.91 6.03 -5.17
CA GLN A 61 -6.49 7.37 -5.36
C GLN A 61 -5.51 8.47 -4.92
N SER A 62 -4.83 8.28 -3.79
CA SER A 62 -3.83 9.24 -3.29
C SER A 62 -2.63 9.35 -4.22
N GLU A 63 -2.11 8.24 -4.74
CA GLU A 63 -0.99 8.21 -5.68
C GLU A 63 -1.34 8.94 -6.97
N ARG A 64 -2.54 8.69 -7.52
CA ARG A 64 -3.01 9.37 -8.72
C ARG A 64 -3.11 10.88 -8.50
N ALA A 65 -3.71 11.33 -7.41
CA ALA A 65 -3.79 12.75 -7.08
C ALA A 65 -2.38 13.38 -6.90
N THR A 66 -1.43 12.63 -6.35
CA THR A 66 -0.04 13.08 -6.20
C THR A 66 0.65 13.27 -7.55
N LEU A 67 0.44 12.36 -8.51
CA LEU A 67 0.97 12.50 -9.86
C LEU A 67 0.37 13.70 -10.59
N ASP A 68 -0.96 13.84 -10.57
CA ASP A 68 -1.67 14.93 -11.25
C ASP A 68 -1.25 16.30 -10.68
N THR A 69 -1.12 16.40 -9.35
CA THR A 69 -0.66 17.64 -8.69
C THR A 69 0.80 17.95 -8.95
N ALA A 70 1.68 16.95 -9.04
CA ALA A 70 3.08 17.15 -9.38
C ALA A 70 3.25 17.68 -10.81
N GLU A 71 2.49 17.14 -11.77
CA GLU A 71 2.49 17.62 -13.14
C GLU A 71 2.01 19.08 -13.21
N LEU A 72 0.88 19.39 -12.57
CA LEU A 72 0.35 20.76 -12.53
C LEU A 72 1.34 21.74 -11.86
N ALA A 73 1.97 21.35 -10.75
CA ALA A 73 2.97 22.17 -10.07
C ALA A 73 4.18 22.46 -10.98
N SER A 74 4.60 21.49 -11.80
CA SER A 74 5.68 21.68 -12.77
C SER A 74 5.30 22.70 -13.86
N LEU A 75 4.08 22.60 -14.39
CA LEU A 75 3.56 23.52 -15.42
C LEU A 75 3.39 24.94 -14.87
N VAL A 76 2.83 25.07 -13.67
CA VAL A 76 2.69 26.36 -12.98
C VAL A 76 4.06 26.99 -12.71
N THR A 77 5.04 26.19 -12.29
CA THR A 77 6.41 26.67 -12.09
C THR A 77 7.03 27.16 -13.40
N LEU A 78 6.86 26.42 -14.50
CA LEU A 78 7.35 26.82 -15.82
C LEU A 78 6.70 28.12 -16.30
N LEU A 79 5.37 28.22 -16.20
CA LEU A 79 4.62 29.41 -16.59
C LEU A 79 5.05 30.63 -15.77
N HIS A 80 5.18 30.47 -14.46
CA HIS A 80 5.63 31.53 -13.57
C HIS A 80 7.02 32.04 -13.95
N ARG A 81 7.95 31.14 -14.25
CA ARG A 81 9.29 31.48 -14.76
C ARG A 81 9.22 32.25 -16.08
N ALA A 82 8.39 31.80 -17.02
CA ALA A 82 8.21 32.46 -18.32
C ALA A 82 7.67 33.90 -18.16
N ILE A 83 6.68 34.10 -17.28
CA ILE A 83 6.12 35.42 -16.98
C ILE A 83 7.20 36.35 -16.39
N LEU A 84 7.99 35.87 -15.42
CA LEU A 84 9.06 36.66 -14.82
C LEU A 84 10.12 37.07 -15.86
N ILE A 85 10.53 36.12 -16.71
CA ILE A 85 11.49 36.40 -17.80
C ILE A 85 10.93 37.45 -18.76
N ASN A 86 9.66 37.30 -19.18
CA ASN A 86 9.01 38.25 -20.07
C ASN A 86 8.86 39.65 -19.44
N ALA A 87 8.66 39.72 -18.12
CA ALA A 87 8.65 40.96 -17.35
C ALA A 87 10.05 41.57 -17.12
N GLY A 88 11.09 40.99 -17.72
CA GLY A 88 12.47 41.49 -17.63
C GLY A 88 13.21 41.05 -16.37
N TYR A 89 12.72 40.04 -15.65
CA TYR A 89 13.46 39.43 -14.54
C TYR A 89 14.40 38.33 -15.02
N TYR A 90 15.41 38.02 -14.22
CA TYR A 90 16.29 36.87 -14.42
C TYR A 90 16.61 36.22 -13.08
N LEU A 91 16.95 34.93 -13.12
CA LEU A 91 17.31 34.16 -11.94
C LEU A 91 18.80 34.34 -11.62
N HIS A 92 19.11 35.12 -10.60
CA HIS A 92 20.46 35.30 -10.06
C HIS A 92 20.86 34.08 -9.21
N LYS A 93 22.01 33.48 -9.52
CA LYS A 93 22.60 32.33 -8.80
C LYS A 93 21.64 31.13 -8.62
N GLY A 94 20.63 31.00 -9.47
CA GLY A 94 19.68 29.88 -9.44
C GLY A 94 18.60 29.94 -8.36
N HIS A 95 18.50 31.00 -7.54
CA HIS A 95 17.53 31.04 -6.43
C HIS A 95 16.91 32.42 -6.15
N GLU A 96 17.44 33.51 -6.70
CA GLU A 96 16.93 34.87 -6.42
C GLU A 96 16.52 35.56 -7.73
N TRP A 97 15.28 36.05 -7.86
CA TRP A 97 14.85 36.79 -9.04
C TRP A 97 15.21 38.28 -8.94
N ARG A 98 15.86 38.82 -9.99
CA ARG A 98 16.21 40.25 -10.08
C ARG A 98 15.70 40.85 -11.38
N LYS A 99 15.27 42.11 -11.33
CA LYS A 99 14.83 42.87 -12.51
C LYS A 99 16.04 43.41 -13.25
N ARG A 100 16.07 43.25 -14.58
CA ARG A 100 17.07 43.92 -15.43
C ARG A 100 16.86 45.42 -15.31
N ARG A 101 17.94 46.16 -15.08
CA ARG A 101 17.92 47.62 -15.18
C ARG A 101 17.85 47.95 -16.67
N ALA A 102 16.93 48.83 -17.05
CA ALA A 102 16.94 49.41 -18.39
C ALA A 102 18.28 50.13 -18.57
N VAL A 103 18.91 49.94 -19.74
CA VAL A 103 20.06 50.74 -20.18
C VAL A 103 19.54 52.09 -20.66
#